data_AF-A0A9D1W7F5-F1
#
_entry.id   AF-A0A9D1W7F5-F1
#
_cell.length_a   1.000
_cell.length_b   1.000
_cell.length_c   1.000
_cell.angle_alpha   90.00
_cell.angle_beta   90.00
_cell.angle_gamma   90.00
#
_symmetry.space_group_name_H-M   'P 1'
#
loop_
_entity.id
_entity.type
_entity.pdbx_description
1 polymer ?
#
loop_
_entity_poly.entity_id
_entity_poly.type
_entity_poly.pdbx_seq_one_letter_code
_entity_poly.pdbx_strand_id
1 'polypeptide(L)' 'MKLYKIETENFKLDGGAMFGVVPKVLWERTNPADANNLCTWTNRLLLIEDGNRLTLIDTGLGDKQSDKFFSH' A
#
# COMPACT_ATOMS: atom_id res chain seq x y z
N MET A 1 10.21 21.50 -10.18
CA MET A 1 9.60 20.21 -9.80
C MET A 1 10.53 19.33 -8.97
N LYS A 2 10.18 19.11 -7.69
CA LYS A 2 10.74 18.08 -6.79
C LYS A 2 9.63 17.07 -6.44
N LEU A 3 10.00 15.81 -6.26
CA LEU A 3 9.08 14.70 -6.00
C LEU A 3 9.43 14.04 -4.67
N TYR A 4 8.43 13.87 -3.81
CA TYR A 4 8.56 13.19 -2.53
C TYR A 4 7.62 11.99 -2.47
N LYS A 5 8.19 10.84 -2.16
CA LYS A 5 7.44 9.63 -1.78
C LYS A 5 7.09 9.74 -0.30
N ILE A 6 5.81 9.62 0.02
CA ILE A 6 5.33 9.54 1.41
C ILE A 6 4.78 8.13 1.60
N GLU A 7 5.44 7.33 2.45
CA GLU A 7 4.89 6.04 2.89
C GLU A 7 3.92 6.31 4.05
N THR A 8 2.79 5.63 4.01
CA THR A 8 1.74 5.74 5.03
C THR A 8 1.60 4.42 5.77
N GLU A 9 0.38 4.01 6.11
CA GLU A 9 0.15 2.82 6.91
C GLU A 9 0.34 1.55 6.10
N ASN A 10 0.77 0.51 6.81
CA ASN A 10 0.73 -0.86 6.32
C ASN A 10 -0.61 -1.49 6.64
N PHE A 11 -1.05 -2.39 5.78
CA PHE A 11 -2.28 -3.15 5.96
C PHE A 11 -2.19 -4.47 5.21
N LYS A 12 -3.11 -5.38 5.50
CA LYS A 12 -3.15 -6.71 4.89
C LYS A 12 -4.34 -6.88 3.96
N LEU A 13 -4.11 -7.48 2.80
CA LEU A 13 -5.16 -7.92 1.86
C LEU A 13 -4.84 -9.30 1.30
N ASP A 14 -5.88 -10.01 0.86
CA ASP A 14 -5.74 -11.30 0.20
C ASP A 14 -4.87 -11.19 -1.07
N GLY A 15 -3.80 -11.99 -1.12
CA GLY A 15 -2.87 -11.97 -2.25
C GLY A 15 -3.54 -12.41 -3.55
N GLY A 16 -4.46 -13.38 -3.50
CA GLY A 16 -5.20 -13.85 -4.67
C GLY A 16 -6.06 -12.75 -5.30
N ALA A 17 -6.76 -11.98 -4.48
CA ALA A 17 -7.55 -10.84 -4.92
C ALA A 17 -6.68 -9.74 -5.57
N MET A 18 -5.48 -9.50 -5.04
CA MET A 18 -4.56 -8.47 -5.56
C MET A 18 -3.85 -8.89 -6.85
N PHE A 19 -3.54 -10.17 -6.99
CA PHE A 19 -2.83 -10.71 -8.16
C PHE A 19 -3.75 -11.32 -9.23
N GLY A 20 -5.05 -11.44 -8.95
CA GLY A 20 -6.07 -11.89 -9.89
C GLY A 20 -5.78 -13.29 -10.44
N VAL A 21 -5.63 -13.39 -11.76
CA VAL A 21 -5.39 -14.67 -12.46
C VAL A 21 -3.97 -15.22 -12.29
N VAL A 22 -3.04 -14.44 -11.73
CA VAL A 22 -1.64 -14.87 -11.59
C VAL A 22 -1.55 -15.98 -10.53
N PRO A 23 -0.96 -17.14 -10.86
CA PRO A 23 -0.84 -18.24 -9.90
C PRO A 23 -0.03 -17.87 -8.65
N LYS A 24 -0.49 -18.34 -7.49
CA LYS A 24 0.17 -18.10 -6.19
C LYS A 24 1.64 -18.45 -6.17
N VAL A 25 2.00 -19.58 -6.78
CA VAL A 25 3.39 -20.04 -6.89
C VAL A 25 4.35 -19.03 -7.55
N LEU A 26 3.82 -18.09 -8.35
CA LEU A 26 4.61 -17.03 -8.99
C LEU A 26 4.71 -15.80 -8.10
N TRP A 27 3.58 -15.26 -7.63
CA TRP A 27 3.57 -13.99 -6.90
C TRP A 27 4.03 -14.11 -5.44
N GLU A 28 3.87 -15.28 -4.80
CA GLU A 28 4.28 -15.49 -3.40
C GLU A 28 5.80 -15.37 -3.20
N ARG A 29 6.57 -15.53 -4.28
CA ARG A 29 8.03 -15.37 -4.27
C ARG A 29 8.47 -13.94 -3.96
N THR A 30 7.69 -12.96 -4.38
CA THR A 30 7.98 -11.53 -4.16
C THR A 30 7.08 -10.90 -3.11
N ASN A 31 5.91 -11.49 -2.88
CA ASN A 31 4.91 -11.01 -1.94
C ASN A 31 4.46 -12.18 -1.05
N PRO A 32 5.26 -12.53 -0.02
CA PRO A 32 4.93 -13.64 0.86
C PRO A 32 3.59 -13.39 1.57
N ALA A 33 2.71 -14.37 1.49
CA ALA A 33 1.44 -14.36 2.22
C ALA A 33 1.58 -15.08 3.56
N ASP A 34 0.74 -14.71 4.52
CA ASP A 34 0.60 -15.47 5.77
C ASP A 34 -0.31 -16.71 5.61
N ALA A 35 -0.55 -17.41 6.72
CA ALA A 35 -1.38 -18.62 6.74
C ALA A 35 -2.83 -18.39 6.26
N ASN A 36 -3.33 -17.16 6.27
CA ASN A 36 -4.65 -16.77 5.78
C ASN A 36 -4.62 -16.22 4.35
N ASN A 37 -3.51 -16.41 3.63
CA ASN A 37 -3.27 -15.90 2.29
C ASN A 37 -3.20 -14.35 2.21
N LEU A 38 -2.94 -13.67 3.33
CA LEU A 38 -2.84 -12.21 3.36
C LEU A 38 -1.39 -11.74 3.18
N CYS A 39 -1.20 -10.79 2.26
CA CYS A 39 0.08 -10.09 2.06
C CYS A 39 0.06 -8.74 2.77
N THR A 40 1.23 -8.25 3.19
CA THR A 40 1.38 -6.88 3.71
C THR A 40 1.59 -5.90 2.56
N TRP A 41 0.85 -4.80 2.60
CA TRP A 41 0.83 -3.71 1.61
C TRP A 41 1.07 -2.38 2.31
N THR A 42 1.51 -1.37 1.57
CA THR A 42 1.63 0.01 2.05
C THR A 42 1.04 0.96 1.01
N ASN A 43 0.31 1.99 1.43
CA ASN A 43 -0.07 3.06 0.51
C ASN A 43 1.08 4.06 0.40
N ARG A 44 1.41 4.45 -0.84
CA ARG A 44 2.43 5.48 -1.11
C ARG A 44 1.77 6.65 -1.80
N LEU A 45 1.96 7.82 -1.22
CA LEU A 45 1.49 9.08 -1.77
C LEU A 45 2.65 9.77 -2.49
N LEU A 46 2.30 10.63 -3.44
CA LEU A 46 3.25 11.46 -4.15
C LEU A 46 2.97 12.93 -3.84
N LEU A 47 3.91 13.58 -3.18
CA LEU A 47 3.90 15.03 -3.04
C LEU A 47 4.80 15.64 -4.12
N ILE A 48 4.21 16.52 -4.91
CA ILE A 48 4.86 17.26 -5.98
C ILE A 48 5.02 18.71 -5.53
N GLU A 49 6.26 19.17 -5.48
CA GLU A 49 6.61 20.57 -5.25
C GLU A 49 7.04 21.21 -6.57
N ASP A 50 6.25 22.17 -7.06
CA ASP A 50 6.54 22.90 -8.28
C ASP A 50 6.35 24.40 -8.10
N GLY A 51 7.47 25.11 -7.93
CA GLY A 51 7.48 26.54 -7.64
C GLY A 51 6.77 26.84 -6.32
N ASN A 52 5.70 27.63 -6.37
CA ASN A 52 4.87 27.99 -5.21
C ASN A 52 3.65 27.07 -5.02
N ARG A 53 3.59 25.95 -5.75
CA ARG A 53 2.49 24.99 -5.70
C ARG A 53 2.96 23.67 -5.11
N LEU A 54 2.18 23.18 -4.14
CA LEU A 54 2.26 21.80 -3.66
C LEU A 54 1.03 21.04 -4.17
N THR A 55 1.24 19.84 -4.69
CA THR A 55 0.16 18.94 -5.12
C THR A 55 0.40 17.57 -4.51
N LEU A 56 -0.58 17.09 -3.74
CA LEU A 56 -0.58 15.76 -3.16
C LEU A 56 -1.48 14.87 -4.01
N ILE A 57 -0.96 13.72 -4.43
CA ILE A 57 -1.71 12.66 -5.09
C ILE A 57 -2.03 11.59 -4.04
N ASP A 58 -3.32 11.30 -3.89
CA ASP A 58 -3.95 10.47 -2.85
C ASP A 58 -3.74 10.97 -1.41
N THR A 59 -4.53 10.46 -0.47
CA THR A 59 -4.53 10.90 0.94
C THR A 59 -4.47 9.74 1.94
N GLY A 60 -4.00 8.57 1.49
CA GLY A 60 -3.92 7.37 2.33
C GLY A 60 -5.28 6.88 2.81
N LEU A 61 -5.27 6.07 3.88
CA LEU A 61 -6.49 5.48 4.45
C LEU A 61 -7.13 6.33 5.56
N GLY A 62 -6.38 7.31 6.09
CA GLY A 62 -6.80 8.13 7.20
C GLY A 62 -7.04 7.30 8.47
N ASP A 63 -7.96 7.75 9.31
CA ASP A 63 -8.21 7.23 10.67
C ASP A 63 -9.54 6.46 10.79
N LYS A 64 -10.16 6.09 9.68
CA LYS A 64 -11.47 5.42 9.68
C LYS A 64 -11.44 3.96 10.13
N GLN A 65 -10.27 3.32 10.07
CA GLN A 65 -10.07 1.93 10.48
C GLN A 65 -9.45 1.87 11.88
N SER A 66 -9.67 0.76 12.58
CA SER A 66 -9.10 0.54 13.91
C SER A 66 -7.58 0.37 13.88
N ASP A 67 -6.87 0.67 14.96
CA ASP A 67 -5.43 0.42 15.10
C ASP A 67 -5.03 -1.03 14.79
N LYS A 68 -5.87 -2.01 15.12
CA LYS A 68 -5.68 -3.44 14.79
C LYS A 68 -5.58 -3.68 13.28
N PHE A 69 -6.25 -2.88 12.47
CA PHE A 69 -6.20 -3.00 11.01
C PHE A 69 -4.82 -2.57 10.46
N PHE A 70 -4.18 -1.59 11.11
CA PHE A 70 -2.90 -1.01 10.73
C PHE A 70 -1.68 -1.62 11.44
N SER A 71 -1.86 -2.63 12.29
CA SER A 71 -0.78 -3.18 13.13
C SER A 71 0.12 -4.19 12.39
N HIS A 72 0.28 -4.07 11.08
CA HIS A 72 0.86 -5.10 10.21
C HIS A 72 2.06 -4.65 9.38
#